data_AF-U4QYL0-F1
#
_entry.id   AF-U4QYL0-F1
#
_cell.length_a   1.000
_cell.length_b   1.000
_cell.length_c   1.000
_cell.angle_alpha   90.00
_cell.angle_beta   90.00
_cell.angle_gamma   90.00
#
_symmetry.space_group_name_H-M   'P 1'
#
loop_
_entity.id
_entity.type
_entity.pdbx_description
1 polymer ?
#
loop_
_entity_poly.entity_id
_entity_poly.type
_entity_poly.pdbx_seq_one_letter_code
_entity_poly.pdbx_strand_id
1 'polypeptide(L)'
;GATGATGATGATGATGATGATGATGATGATGATGATGATGPTGATGATGATGATGATGATGATGPTGATGATGATGATGPTGPAPTLFFSESTGPVSVLPAGTEITLVSVTVPVTIGEEIKVDYTTTINATASALGVFDFEIRLYRNSTLIDTRIFSNSVVQVGTQSMQLASTQIDTAVDTGTNTYSVRVLVTTATLITTATAANSDINTIVFP
;
A
#
# COMPACT_ATOMS: atom_id res chain seq x y z
N GLY A 1 6.49 47.80 -86.52
CA GLY A 1 6.99 47.10 -85.32
C GLY A 1 5.81 46.63 -84.50
N ALA A 2 6.01 45.60 -83.69
CA ALA A 2 5.10 45.15 -82.64
C ALA A 2 5.97 44.74 -81.43
N THR A 3 5.54 45.05 -80.22
CA THR A 3 6.38 44.93 -79.01
C THR A 3 6.58 43.47 -78.61
N GLY A 4 7.80 43.11 -78.19
CA GLY A 4 8.12 41.76 -77.71
C GLY A 4 7.41 41.41 -76.40
N ALA A 5 7.15 40.11 -76.19
CA ALA A 5 6.50 39.62 -74.97
C ALA A 5 7.41 39.75 -73.74
N THR A 6 6.83 40.15 -72.61
CA THR A 6 7.51 40.28 -71.31
C THR A 6 8.00 38.91 -70.81
N GLY A 7 9.22 38.88 -70.26
CA GLY A 7 9.80 37.65 -69.68
C GLY A 7 9.07 37.17 -68.41
N ALA A 8 9.21 35.88 -68.11
CA ALA A 8 8.56 35.24 -66.97
C ALA A 8 9.18 35.64 -65.62
N THR A 9 8.34 35.79 -64.59
CA THR A 9 8.75 36.17 -63.22
C THR A 9 9.34 34.98 -62.42
N GLY A 10 10.29 35.29 -61.53
CA GLY A 10 10.82 34.40 -60.50
C GLY A 10 9.92 34.25 -59.24
N ALA A 11 10.54 34.00 -58.08
CA ALA A 11 9.92 33.24 -56.98
C ALA A 11 10.71 33.31 -55.63
N THR A 12 10.21 33.44 -54.37
CA THR A 12 8.93 33.93 -53.76
C THR A 12 7.97 32.98 -52.97
N GLY A 13 8.43 31.88 -52.33
CA GLY A 13 7.65 31.11 -51.32
C GLY A 13 7.75 29.56 -51.26
N ALA A 14 8.67 28.99 -50.47
CA ALA A 14 8.62 27.61 -49.96
C ALA A 14 8.55 27.67 -48.43
N THR A 15 7.35 27.93 -47.93
CA THR A 15 7.11 28.18 -46.51
C THR A 15 7.21 26.88 -45.70
N GLY A 16 7.92 26.92 -44.57
CA GLY A 16 7.98 25.82 -43.61
C GLY A 16 6.59 25.48 -43.06
N ALA A 17 6.34 24.21 -42.77
CA ALA A 17 5.03 23.73 -42.36
C ALA A 17 4.61 24.29 -40.98
N THR A 18 3.43 24.89 -40.92
CA THR A 18 2.74 25.22 -39.67
C THR A 18 2.27 23.94 -38.98
N GLY A 19 2.35 23.89 -37.65
CA GLY A 19 1.77 22.80 -36.85
C GLY A 19 0.24 22.69 -37.05
N ALA A 20 -0.32 21.49 -36.88
CA ALA A 20 -1.71 21.22 -37.21
C ALA A 20 -2.71 21.94 -36.28
N THR A 21 -3.55 22.80 -36.87
CA THR A 21 -4.74 23.38 -36.24
C THR A 21 -5.92 22.40 -36.33
N GLY A 22 -6.88 22.52 -35.41
CA GLY A 22 -8.12 21.70 -35.39
C GLY A 22 -9.03 21.88 -36.63
N ALA A 23 -10.05 21.02 -36.71
CA ALA A 23 -10.86 20.78 -37.91
C ALA A 23 -11.77 21.95 -38.38
N THR A 24 -12.32 21.78 -39.58
CA THR A 24 -12.59 22.85 -40.56
C THR A 24 -14.07 23.26 -40.71
N GLY A 25 -14.31 24.52 -41.12
CA GLY A 25 -15.58 25.02 -41.68
C GLY A 25 -15.49 25.29 -43.20
N ALA A 26 -16.61 25.26 -43.91
CA ALA A 26 -16.67 25.04 -45.37
C ALA A 26 -16.22 26.20 -46.30
N THR A 27 -16.08 25.86 -47.59
CA THR A 27 -15.23 26.49 -48.63
C THR A 27 -15.79 27.74 -49.35
N GLY A 28 -14.89 28.63 -49.78
CA GLY A 28 -15.06 29.63 -50.86
C GLY A 28 -13.96 29.52 -51.93
N ALA A 29 -14.16 30.08 -53.13
CA ALA A 29 -13.39 29.74 -54.34
C ALA A 29 -12.11 30.59 -54.64
N THR A 30 -11.32 30.11 -55.62
CA THR A 30 -9.88 30.38 -55.84
C THR A 30 -9.50 31.64 -56.63
N GLY A 31 -8.30 32.19 -56.35
CA GLY A 31 -7.53 33.12 -57.20
C GLY A 31 -6.07 32.65 -57.40
N ALA A 32 -5.33 33.21 -58.38
CA ALA A 32 -4.09 32.61 -58.93
C ALA A 32 -2.73 33.09 -58.33
N THR A 33 -1.63 32.47 -58.78
CA THR A 33 -0.37 32.24 -58.03
C THR A 33 0.85 33.10 -58.46
N GLY A 34 1.79 33.31 -57.52
CA GLY A 34 3.24 33.56 -57.74
C GLY A 34 4.08 32.58 -56.88
N ALA A 35 5.33 32.24 -57.27
CA ALA A 35 5.96 30.93 -56.92
C ALA A 35 7.20 30.93 -55.98
N THR A 36 7.78 29.73 -55.74
CA THR A 36 8.72 29.15 -54.74
C THR A 36 10.05 29.85 -54.26
N GLY A 37 10.36 29.80 -52.94
CA GLY A 37 11.60 30.32 -52.28
C GLY A 37 11.45 30.58 -50.75
N ALA A 38 12.35 30.13 -49.86
CA ALA A 38 11.94 29.60 -48.54
C ALA A 38 11.95 30.51 -47.29
N THR A 39 11.08 30.19 -46.30
CA THR A 39 11.02 30.79 -44.95
C THR A 39 10.73 29.71 -43.89
N GLY A 40 11.50 29.67 -42.78
CA GLY A 40 11.42 28.64 -41.73
C GLY A 40 10.18 28.70 -40.82
N PRO A 41 9.83 27.60 -40.11
CA PRO A 41 8.56 27.45 -39.40
C PRO A 41 8.53 28.10 -38.00
N THR A 42 7.73 29.16 -37.87
CA THR A 42 7.36 29.80 -36.61
C THR A 42 6.45 28.90 -35.75
N GLY A 43 6.59 28.99 -34.42
CA GLY A 43 5.77 28.22 -33.47
C GLY A 43 4.28 28.61 -33.41
N ALA A 44 3.46 27.72 -32.86
CA ALA A 44 2.01 27.90 -32.77
C ALA A 44 1.61 29.02 -31.80
N THR A 45 0.65 29.85 -32.22
CA THR A 45 0.02 30.92 -31.43
C THR A 45 -1.51 30.71 -31.45
N GLY A 46 -2.23 31.22 -30.44
CA GLY A 46 -3.62 30.88 -30.11
C GLY A 46 -4.74 31.40 -31.02
N ALA A 47 -5.97 31.33 -30.51
CA ALA A 47 -7.22 31.39 -31.26
C ALA A 47 -7.61 32.77 -31.87
N THR A 48 -8.55 32.70 -32.81
CA THR A 48 -8.88 33.70 -33.84
C THR A 48 -9.69 34.93 -33.39
N GLY A 49 -9.54 36.05 -34.10
CA GLY A 49 -10.49 37.18 -34.07
C GLY A 49 -10.61 37.92 -35.41
N ALA A 50 -11.86 38.21 -35.81
CA ALA A 50 -12.36 39.17 -36.82
C ALA A 50 -11.78 39.21 -38.27
N THR A 51 -12.69 39.43 -39.23
CA THR A 51 -12.42 39.52 -40.69
C THR A 51 -12.30 40.98 -41.18
N GLY A 52 -11.40 41.29 -42.12
CA GLY A 52 -11.47 42.57 -42.85
C GLY A 52 -10.40 42.85 -43.92
N ALA A 53 -10.86 43.42 -45.04
CA ALA A 53 -10.11 44.11 -46.12
C ALA A 53 -9.13 43.30 -47.02
N THR A 54 -8.79 43.90 -48.18
CA THR A 54 -8.11 43.25 -49.31
C THR A 54 -7.00 44.14 -49.90
N GLY A 55 -5.82 43.56 -50.16
CA GLY A 55 -4.98 43.92 -51.31
C GLY A 55 -3.71 44.74 -51.09
N ALA A 56 -2.54 44.09 -51.21
CA ALA A 56 -1.28 44.65 -51.73
C ALA A 56 -0.29 43.50 -52.03
N THR A 57 0.53 43.61 -53.07
CA THR A 57 1.59 42.61 -53.39
C THR A 57 2.93 43.06 -52.80
N GLY A 58 3.61 42.19 -52.04
CA GLY A 58 4.85 42.49 -51.31
C GLY A 58 6.03 41.58 -51.64
N ALA A 59 7.23 41.97 -51.18
CA ALA A 59 8.50 41.33 -51.52
C ALA A 59 8.87 40.09 -50.67
N THR A 60 9.89 39.35 -51.11
CA THR A 60 10.38 38.10 -50.52
C THR A 60 10.80 38.26 -49.05
N GLY A 61 10.25 37.41 -48.16
CA GLY A 61 10.55 37.39 -46.73
C GLY A 61 11.82 36.61 -46.35
N ALA A 62 12.29 36.84 -45.12
CA ALA A 62 13.42 36.13 -44.51
C ALA A 62 12.98 34.93 -43.66
N THR A 63 13.92 34.02 -43.37
CA THR A 63 13.68 32.77 -42.62
C THR A 63 13.14 33.01 -41.19
N GLY A 64 11.99 32.42 -40.87
CA GLY A 64 11.36 32.50 -39.54
C GLY A 64 12.09 31.66 -38.48
N PRO A 65 12.03 32.08 -37.21
CA PRO A 65 12.69 31.37 -36.11
C PRO A 65 11.96 30.08 -35.73
N THR A 66 12.72 29.05 -35.36
CA THR A 66 12.20 27.75 -34.90
C THR A 66 11.18 27.92 -33.77
N GLY A 67 10.00 27.31 -33.93
CA GLY A 67 8.98 27.26 -32.89
C GLY A 67 9.47 26.64 -31.58
N ALA A 68 9.00 27.18 -30.45
CA ALA A 68 9.36 26.70 -29.12
C ALA A 68 8.83 25.28 -28.85
N THR A 69 9.62 24.48 -28.14
CA THR A 69 9.21 23.15 -27.66
C THR A 69 7.96 23.27 -26.78
N GLY A 70 6.96 22.43 -27.03
CA GLY A 70 5.76 22.36 -26.20
C GLY A 70 6.11 21.99 -24.75
N ALA A 71 5.39 22.58 -23.79
CA ALA A 71 5.64 22.33 -22.37
C ALA A 71 5.42 20.86 -22.01
N THR A 72 6.33 20.29 -21.21
CA THR A 72 6.17 18.95 -20.63
C THR A 72 4.86 18.88 -19.84
N GLY A 73 4.05 17.85 -20.10
CA GLY A 73 2.82 17.61 -19.33
C GLY A 73 3.13 17.44 -17.84
N ALA A 74 2.24 17.94 -16.98
CA ALA A 74 2.41 17.85 -15.54
C ALA A 74 2.49 16.39 -15.08
N THR A 75 3.44 16.07 -14.20
CA THR A 75 3.52 14.78 -13.52
C THR A 75 2.21 14.52 -12.78
N GLY A 76 1.63 13.33 -12.97
CA GLY A 76 0.44 12.91 -12.23
C GLY A 76 0.70 12.93 -10.72
N ALA A 77 -0.32 13.29 -9.93
CA ALA A 77 -0.20 13.33 -8.48
C ALA A 77 0.12 11.94 -7.93
N THR A 78 1.06 11.87 -6.97
CA THR A 78 1.33 10.66 -6.20
C THR A 78 0.05 10.23 -5.49
N GLY A 79 -0.28 8.93 -5.56
CA GLY A 79 -1.42 8.37 -4.81
C GLY A 79 -1.24 8.52 -3.28
N PRO A 80 -2.33 8.48 -2.50
CA PRO A 80 -2.24 8.57 -1.05
C PRO A 80 -1.45 7.38 -0.49
N THR A 81 -0.58 7.64 0.48
CA THR A 81 0.04 6.60 1.31
C THR A 81 -1.05 5.89 2.10
N GLY A 82 -1.07 4.55 2.09
CA GLY A 82 -1.98 3.77 2.94
C GLY A 82 -1.67 3.92 4.43
N PRO A 83 -2.56 3.45 5.32
CA PRO A 83 -2.29 3.47 6.76
C PRO A 83 -1.05 2.63 7.09
N ALA A 84 -0.31 3.03 8.13
CA ALA A 84 0.77 2.22 8.66
C ALA A 84 0.20 1.13 9.58
N PRO A 85 0.77 -0.10 9.59
CA PRO A 85 0.36 -1.12 10.55
C PRO A 85 0.64 -0.67 11.98
N THR A 86 -0.23 -1.03 12.92
CA THR A 86 -0.12 -0.61 14.33
C THR A 86 0.28 -1.78 15.22
N LEU A 87 1.04 -1.48 16.28
CA LEU A 87 1.61 -2.45 17.21
C LEU A 87 1.03 -2.26 18.61
N PHE A 88 0.60 -3.37 19.24
CA PHE A 88 0.20 -3.41 20.64
C PHE A 88 0.98 -4.53 21.35
N PHE A 89 1.26 -4.36 22.64
CA PHE A 89 2.08 -5.28 23.44
C PHE A 89 1.58 -5.33 24.89
N SER A 90 1.77 -6.48 25.54
CA SER A 90 1.52 -6.70 26.96
C SER A 90 2.41 -7.84 27.47
N GLU A 91 2.88 -7.75 28.71
CA GLU A 91 3.76 -8.75 29.36
C GLU A 91 3.26 -9.13 30.76
N SER A 92 3.61 -10.34 31.18
CA SER A 92 3.31 -10.89 32.50
C SER A 92 4.54 -11.63 33.02
N THR A 93 5.34 -10.92 33.81
CA THR A 93 6.66 -11.36 34.30
C THR A 93 6.60 -12.25 35.55
N GLY A 94 5.51 -12.17 36.32
CA GLY A 94 5.37 -12.89 37.59
C GLY A 94 5.00 -14.37 37.43
N PRO A 95 5.28 -15.21 38.44
CA PRO A 95 4.86 -16.61 38.47
C PRO A 95 3.35 -16.73 38.72
N VAL A 96 2.55 -16.83 37.66
CA VAL A 96 1.11 -17.10 37.72
C VAL A 96 0.90 -18.59 38.00
N SER A 97 0.18 -18.97 39.06
CA SER A 97 -0.19 -20.38 39.30
C SER A 97 -1.05 -20.91 38.16
N VAL A 98 -0.73 -22.12 37.65
CA VAL A 98 -1.50 -22.78 36.59
C VAL A 98 -2.23 -24.05 37.08
N LEU A 99 -2.32 -24.22 38.40
CA LEU A 99 -3.05 -25.29 39.09
C LEU A 99 -4.19 -24.71 39.94
N PRO A 100 -5.27 -25.48 40.20
CA PRO A 100 -5.45 -26.92 39.90
C PRO A 100 -5.84 -27.21 38.44
N ALA A 101 -5.51 -28.44 38.00
CA ALA A 101 -5.93 -28.96 36.70
C ALA A 101 -7.46 -28.90 36.52
N GLY A 102 -7.91 -28.73 35.28
CA GLY A 102 -9.31 -28.46 34.94
C GLY A 102 -9.73 -26.99 35.09
N THR A 103 -8.88 -26.12 35.65
CA THR A 103 -9.13 -24.67 35.70
C THR A 103 -8.38 -23.98 34.56
N GLU A 104 -9.08 -23.16 33.78
CA GLU A 104 -8.44 -22.34 32.74
C GLU A 104 -8.10 -20.95 33.30
N ILE A 105 -6.85 -20.52 33.07
CA ILE A 105 -6.23 -19.38 33.75
C ILE A 105 -5.62 -18.44 32.70
N THR A 106 -5.93 -17.15 32.79
CA THR A 106 -5.36 -16.13 31.88
C THR A 106 -3.97 -15.72 32.35
N LEU A 107 -3.01 -15.71 31.43
CA LEU A 107 -1.59 -15.42 31.70
C LEU A 107 -1.25 -13.97 31.40
N VAL A 108 -1.66 -13.50 30.23
CA VAL A 108 -1.46 -12.13 29.73
C VAL A 108 -2.60 -11.79 28.76
N SER A 109 -2.90 -10.51 28.59
CA SER A 109 -3.87 -10.03 27.59
C SER A 109 -3.47 -8.67 27.04
N VAL A 110 -3.82 -8.41 25.78
CA VAL A 110 -3.63 -7.13 25.10
C VAL A 110 -4.94 -6.69 24.44
N THR A 111 -5.20 -5.38 24.48
CA THR A 111 -6.44 -4.79 23.99
C THR A 111 -6.16 -3.98 22.73
N VAL A 112 -6.84 -4.33 21.64
CA VAL A 112 -6.53 -3.91 20.27
C VAL A 112 -7.79 -3.27 19.65
N PRO A 113 -7.80 -1.95 19.40
CA PRO A 113 -8.82 -1.33 18.55
C PRO A 113 -8.73 -1.90 17.13
N VAL A 114 -9.89 -2.17 16.50
CA VAL A 114 -9.96 -2.78 15.16
C VAL A 114 -11.09 -2.18 14.32
N THR A 115 -10.89 -2.17 13.00
CA THR A 115 -11.93 -1.96 11.98
C THR A 115 -12.31 -3.30 11.36
N ILE A 116 -13.59 -3.49 11.01
CA ILE A 116 -14.05 -4.69 10.29
C ILE A 116 -13.22 -4.93 9.01
N GLY A 117 -12.72 -6.16 8.86
CA GLY A 117 -11.89 -6.61 7.75
C GLY A 117 -10.37 -6.51 7.98
N GLU A 118 -9.90 -5.79 9.00
CA GLU A 118 -8.47 -5.73 9.34
C GLU A 118 -7.92 -7.12 9.72
N GLU A 119 -6.66 -7.39 9.33
CA GLU A 119 -5.94 -8.61 9.71
C GLU A 119 -5.08 -8.34 10.93
N ILE A 120 -5.19 -9.19 11.96
CA ILE A 120 -4.43 -9.08 13.20
C ILE A 120 -3.53 -10.30 13.34
N LYS A 121 -2.22 -10.08 13.15
CA LYS A 121 -1.19 -11.07 13.48
C LYS A 121 -0.93 -10.99 14.97
N VAL A 122 -1.12 -12.11 15.68
CA VAL A 122 -0.96 -12.25 17.13
C VAL A 122 0.24 -13.16 17.41
N ASP A 123 1.28 -12.64 18.04
CA ASP A 123 2.45 -13.40 18.47
C ASP A 123 2.48 -13.47 20.00
N TYR A 124 2.71 -14.66 20.56
CA TYR A 124 2.76 -14.84 22.02
C TYR A 124 3.79 -15.86 22.49
N THR A 125 4.22 -15.69 23.74
CA THR A 125 5.22 -16.49 24.46
C THR A 125 4.68 -16.90 25.84
N THR A 126 5.21 -17.99 26.40
CA THR A 126 5.15 -18.26 27.85
C THR A 126 6.21 -19.28 28.26
N THR A 127 6.68 -19.23 29.50
CA THR A 127 7.46 -20.30 30.13
C THR A 127 6.64 -20.98 31.22
N ILE A 128 6.27 -22.26 31.03
CA ILE A 128 5.60 -23.06 32.05
C ILE A 128 6.64 -23.86 32.83
N ASN A 129 6.67 -23.67 34.15
CA ASN A 129 7.53 -24.38 35.09
C ASN A 129 6.66 -25.35 35.90
N ALA A 130 6.94 -26.66 35.83
CA ALA A 130 6.21 -27.68 36.57
C ALA A 130 7.16 -28.44 37.50
N THR A 131 6.83 -28.51 38.79
CA THR A 131 7.62 -29.22 39.81
C THR A 131 6.93 -30.53 40.18
N ALA A 132 7.62 -31.65 40.01
CA ALA A 132 7.12 -32.97 40.37
C ALA A 132 7.86 -33.58 41.58
N SER A 133 7.12 -34.32 42.41
CA SER A 133 7.65 -35.07 43.56
C SER A 133 8.06 -36.51 43.21
N ALA A 134 7.59 -37.02 42.07
CA ALA A 134 7.89 -38.35 41.53
C ALA A 134 7.76 -38.30 39.99
N LEU A 135 8.09 -39.39 39.29
CA LEU A 135 7.83 -39.50 37.85
C LEU A 135 6.33 -39.46 37.58
N GLY A 136 5.90 -38.68 36.60
CA GLY A 136 4.48 -38.41 36.35
C GLY A 136 4.21 -37.84 34.95
N VAL A 137 3.01 -37.28 34.76
CA VAL A 137 2.55 -36.69 33.50
C VAL A 137 1.97 -35.31 33.78
N PHE A 138 2.38 -34.34 32.96
CA PHE A 138 1.87 -32.97 32.95
C PHE A 138 1.43 -32.63 31.52
N ASP A 139 0.12 -32.73 31.27
CA ASP A 139 -0.50 -32.33 30.01
C ASP A 139 -1.21 -31.00 30.21
N PHE A 140 -1.08 -30.09 29.24
CA PHE A 140 -1.72 -28.78 29.27
C PHE A 140 -1.95 -28.23 27.87
N GLU A 141 -2.87 -27.27 27.78
CA GLU A 141 -3.18 -26.54 26.56
C GLU A 141 -2.81 -25.07 26.75
N ILE A 142 -2.16 -24.46 25.76
CA ILE A 142 -2.18 -23.00 25.62
C ILE A 142 -3.30 -22.64 24.64
N ARG A 143 -4.15 -21.71 25.05
CA ARG A 143 -5.34 -21.27 24.33
C ARG A 143 -5.24 -19.78 24.04
N LEU A 144 -5.51 -19.39 22.79
CA LEU A 144 -5.66 -17.99 22.41
C LEU A 144 -7.16 -17.66 22.31
N TYR A 145 -7.58 -16.66 23.06
CA TYR A 145 -8.94 -16.11 23.00
C TYR A 145 -8.95 -14.73 22.35
N ARG A 146 -9.95 -14.47 21.52
CA ARG A 146 -10.45 -13.13 21.21
C ARG A 146 -11.72 -12.91 22.03
N ASN A 147 -11.70 -11.97 22.97
CA ASN A 147 -12.79 -11.68 23.89
C ASN A 147 -13.21 -12.94 24.68
N SER A 148 -14.34 -13.56 24.33
CA SER A 148 -14.82 -14.85 24.88
C SER A 148 -14.74 -16.01 23.89
N THR A 149 -14.29 -15.77 22.65
CA THR A 149 -14.16 -16.77 21.60
C THR A 149 -12.77 -17.38 21.60
N LEU A 150 -12.69 -18.71 21.76
CA LEU A 150 -11.47 -19.49 21.54
C LEU A 150 -11.14 -19.48 20.04
N ILE A 151 -9.93 -19.03 19.66
CA ILE A 151 -9.49 -18.94 18.25
C ILE A 151 -8.30 -19.85 17.92
N ASP A 152 -7.50 -20.25 18.92
CA ASP A 152 -6.48 -21.31 18.76
C ASP A 152 -6.31 -22.11 20.06
N THR A 153 -5.96 -23.39 19.92
CA THR A 153 -5.59 -24.31 21.00
C THR A 153 -4.38 -25.13 20.60
N ARG A 154 -3.28 -24.99 21.34
CA ARG A 154 -2.08 -25.80 21.18
C ARG A 154 -1.88 -26.71 22.38
N ILE A 155 -1.99 -28.01 22.14
CA ILE A 155 -1.85 -29.07 23.15
C ILE A 155 -0.36 -29.38 23.36
N PHE A 156 0.04 -29.53 24.62
CA PHE A 156 1.37 -29.95 25.06
C PHE A 156 1.24 -31.12 26.03
N SER A 157 1.69 -32.30 25.60
CA SER A 157 1.85 -33.46 26.47
C SER A 157 3.30 -33.62 26.87
N ASN A 158 3.60 -33.59 28.18
CA ASN A 158 4.95 -33.82 28.68
C ASN A 158 4.96 -34.87 29.79
N SER A 159 5.72 -35.94 29.57
CA SER A 159 6.08 -36.89 30.62
C SER A 159 7.13 -36.24 31.53
N VAL A 160 6.86 -36.19 32.83
CA VAL A 160 7.84 -35.71 33.81
C VAL A 160 8.82 -36.83 34.12
N VAL A 161 9.93 -36.81 33.37
CA VAL A 161 10.98 -37.84 33.36
C VAL A 161 11.97 -37.73 34.52
N GLN A 162 11.89 -36.68 35.34
CA GLN A 162 12.72 -36.52 36.54
C GLN A 162 11.97 -35.76 37.66
N VAL A 163 12.30 -36.07 38.91
CA VAL A 163 11.88 -35.30 40.10
C VAL A 163 12.54 -33.92 40.10
N GLY A 164 11.80 -32.89 40.51
CA GLY A 164 12.23 -31.49 40.54
C GLY A 164 11.42 -30.62 39.59
N THR A 165 11.89 -29.38 39.34
CA THR A 165 11.25 -28.43 38.42
C THR A 165 11.76 -28.61 37.00
N GLN A 166 10.84 -28.79 36.05
CA GLN A 166 11.11 -28.73 34.61
C GLN A 166 10.54 -27.43 34.04
N SER A 167 11.33 -26.70 33.26
CA SER A 167 10.89 -25.51 32.52
C SER A 167 10.61 -25.88 31.06
N MET A 168 9.46 -25.44 30.54
CA MET A 168 9.05 -25.59 29.15
C MET A 168 8.85 -24.20 28.56
N GLN A 169 9.49 -23.90 27.44
CA GLN A 169 9.36 -22.62 26.74
C GLN A 169 8.47 -22.77 25.51
N LEU A 170 7.53 -21.84 25.36
CA LEU A 170 6.50 -21.88 24.34
C LEU A 170 6.45 -20.55 23.60
N ALA A 171 6.29 -20.60 22.29
CA ALA A 171 6.03 -19.46 21.43
C ALA A 171 5.12 -19.89 20.27
N SER A 172 4.20 -19.01 19.83
CA SER A 172 3.32 -19.24 18.68
C SER A 172 2.97 -17.92 17.99
N THR A 173 2.53 -18.02 16.74
CA THR A 173 1.98 -16.95 15.93
C THR A 173 0.62 -17.41 15.40
N GLN A 174 -0.39 -16.55 15.45
CA GLN A 174 -1.69 -16.77 14.82
C GLN A 174 -2.10 -15.54 14.01
N ILE A 175 -3.05 -15.73 13.09
CA ILE A 175 -3.67 -14.67 12.30
C ILE A 175 -5.17 -14.72 12.54
N ASP A 176 -5.77 -13.58 12.85
CA ASP A 176 -7.20 -13.40 13.03
C ASP A 176 -7.70 -12.24 12.13
N THR A 177 -8.99 -12.23 11.80
CA THR A 177 -9.62 -11.16 11.01
C THR A 177 -10.72 -10.51 11.83
N ALA A 178 -10.72 -9.18 11.90
CA ALA A 178 -11.73 -8.42 12.62
C ALA A 178 -13.11 -8.59 11.96
N VAL A 179 -14.04 -9.21 12.68
CA VAL A 179 -15.42 -9.45 12.21
C VAL A 179 -16.35 -8.24 12.38
N ASP A 180 -15.97 -7.30 13.26
CA ASP A 180 -16.71 -6.09 13.60
C ASP A 180 -15.71 -4.94 13.87
N THR A 181 -16.13 -3.69 13.68
CA THR A 181 -15.37 -2.51 14.12
C THR A 181 -15.59 -2.27 15.61
N GLY A 182 -14.51 -2.10 16.37
CA GLY A 182 -14.57 -1.89 17.82
C GLY A 182 -13.23 -2.15 18.49
N THR A 183 -13.24 -3.03 19.49
CA THR A 183 -12.05 -3.39 20.28
C THR A 183 -12.06 -4.89 20.59
N ASN A 184 -10.96 -5.58 20.27
CA ASN A 184 -10.72 -6.96 20.63
C ASN A 184 -9.69 -7.06 21.77
N THR A 185 -10.01 -7.80 22.82
CA THR A 185 -9.04 -8.23 23.82
C THR A 185 -8.53 -9.62 23.44
N TYR A 186 -7.26 -9.71 23.06
CA TYR A 186 -6.59 -11.00 22.86
C TYR A 186 -6.00 -11.46 24.19
N SER A 187 -6.32 -12.70 24.59
CA SER A 187 -5.88 -13.30 25.87
C SER A 187 -5.18 -14.62 25.63
N VAL A 188 -3.95 -14.74 26.14
CA VAL A 188 -3.24 -16.03 26.26
C VAL A 188 -3.71 -16.68 27.55
N ARG A 189 -4.20 -17.92 27.45
CA ARG A 189 -4.67 -18.71 28.59
C ARG A 189 -4.00 -20.07 28.61
N VAL A 190 -3.99 -20.69 29.78
CA VAL A 190 -3.52 -22.06 29.98
C VAL A 190 -4.61 -22.88 30.69
N LEU A 191 -4.81 -24.11 30.22
CA LEU A 191 -5.58 -25.13 30.91
C LEU A 191 -4.67 -26.32 31.14
N VAL A 192 -4.33 -26.62 32.39
CA VAL A 192 -3.68 -27.90 32.73
C VAL A 192 -4.76 -28.98 32.70
N THR A 193 -4.60 -29.97 31.83
CA THR A 193 -5.57 -31.06 31.61
C THR A 193 -5.21 -32.29 32.43
N THR A 194 -3.91 -32.62 32.54
CA THR A 194 -3.39 -33.68 33.42
C THR A 194 -2.29 -33.12 34.31
N ALA A 195 -2.39 -33.36 35.62
CA ALA A 195 -1.30 -33.09 36.57
C ALA A 195 -1.17 -34.25 37.56
N THR A 196 -0.31 -35.22 37.25
CA THR A 196 -0.04 -36.37 38.12
C THR A 196 1.32 -36.22 38.79
N LEU A 197 1.34 -36.30 40.13
CA LEU A 197 2.54 -36.16 40.97
C LEU A 197 3.27 -34.80 40.85
N ILE A 198 2.55 -33.78 40.32
CA ILE A 198 2.98 -32.39 40.25
C ILE A 198 2.56 -31.67 41.53
N THR A 199 3.51 -31.01 42.21
CA THR A 199 3.26 -30.28 43.47
C THR A 199 2.99 -28.80 43.24
N THR A 200 3.65 -28.20 42.25
CA THR A 200 3.42 -26.82 41.81
C THR A 200 3.57 -26.72 40.29
N ALA A 201 2.80 -25.85 39.65
CA ALA A 201 3.13 -25.39 38.30
C ALA A 201 2.80 -23.90 38.16
N THR A 202 3.67 -23.16 37.49
CA THR A 202 3.52 -21.71 37.26
C THR A 202 3.91 -21.32 35.83
N ALA A 203 3.22 -20.33 35.28
CA ALA A 203 3.64 -19.62 34.09
C ALA A 203 4.46 -18.38 34.48
N ALA A 204 5.49 -18.05 33.72
CA ALA A 204 6.28 -16.82 33.84
C ALA A 204 6.75 -16.38 32.45
N ASN A 205 7.18 -15.12 32.29
CA ASN A 205 7.60 -14.54 31.00
C ASN A 205 6.53 -14.79 29.91
N SER A 206 5.29 -14.40 30.20
CA SER A 206 4.16 -14.59 29.29
C SER A 206 3.85 -13.29 28.58
N ASP A 207 4.24 -13.19 27.32
CA ASP A 207 4.19 -11.96 26.54
C ASP A 207 3.25 -12.14 25.35
N ILE A 208 2.61 -11.06 24.92
CA ILE A 208 1.77 -11.03 23.72
C ILE A 208 1.98 -9.71 22.99
N ASN A 209 2.17 -9.77 21.68
CA ASN A 209 2.09 -8.61 20.81
C ASN A 209 1.13 -8.88 19.65
N THR A 210 0.62 -7.80 19.07
CA THR A 210 -0.23 -7.86 17.88
C THR A 210 0.17 -6.81 16.86
N ILE A 211 0.18 -7.18 15.59
CA ILE A 211 0.30 -6.29 14.44
C ILE A 211 -1.06 -6.22 13.74
N VAL A 212 -1.65 -5.03 13.65
CA VAL A 212 -2.88 -4.79 12.88
C VAL A 212 -2.53 -4.27 11.50
N PHE A 213 -3.06 -4.90 10.46
CA PHE A 213 -2.90 -4.53 9.05
C PHE A 213 -4.21 -3.97 8.47
N PRO A 214 -4.15 -2.85 7.73
CA PRO A 214 -5.31 -2.16 7.13
C PRO A 214 -5.72 -2.71 5.75
#